data_AF-A0AAV4H5P5-F1
#
_entry.id   AF-A0AAV4H5P5-F1
#
_cell.length_a   1.000
_cell.length_b   1.000
_cell.length_c   1.000
_cell.angle_alpha   90.00
_cell.angle_beta   90.00
_cell.angle_gamma   90.00
#
_symmetry.space_group_name_H-M   'P 1'
#
loop_
_entity.id
_entity.type
_entity.pdbx_description
1 polymer ?
#
loop_
_entity_poly.entity_id
_entity_poly.type
_entity_poly.pdbx_seq_one_letter_code
_entity_poly.pdbx_strand_id
1 'polypeptide(L)'
;MMLYGQSLSKEPRERMNLLMLRETSRLGTWNVRTLYPTGKLKEVAREFNTYKLDTLGISETRWTGYGRLTLGTGETILYSGHEEKDANHAERVGLMLFRQAAKSLLG
;
A
#
# COMPACT_ATOMS: atom_id res chain seq x y z
N MET A 1 8.29 18.25 -40.84
CA MET A 1 6.99 18.36 -40.14
C MET A 1 6.40 16.95 -40.12
N MET A 2 6.21 16.21 -39.02
CA MET A 2 6.31 16.45 -37.58
C MET A 2 7.09 15.29 -36.91
N LEU A 3 7.81 15.60 -35.83
CA LEU A 3 8.49 14.65 -34.95
C LEU A 3 7.46 13.96 -34.06
N TYR A 4 7.29 12.65 -34.17
CA TYR A 4 6.52 11.88 -33.18
C TYR A 4 7.46 11.49 -32.04
N GLY A 5 7.26 12.20 -30.93
CA GLY A 5 8.01 12.05 -29.70
C GLY A 5 8.09 10.59 -29.26
N GLN A 6 9.32 10.17 -28.95
CA GLN A 6 9.55 9.00 -28.13
C GLN A 6 8.79 9.19 -26.83
N SER A 7 7.78 8.35 -26.58
CA SER A 7 7.25 8.25 -25.23
C SER A 7 8.40 7.79 -24.35
N LEU A 8 8.88 8.66 -23.46
CA LEU A 8 9.75 8.22 -22.37
C LEU A 8 8.99 7.12 -21.64
N SER A 9 9.36 5.86 -21.87
CA SER A 9 9.14 4.81 -20.90
C SER A 9 9.79 5.32 -19.62
N LYS A 10 8.98 5.80 -18.68
CA LYS A 10 9.48 6.16 -17.36
C LYS A 10 9.94 4.85 -16.73
N GLU A 11 11.25 4.60 -16.83
CA GLU A 11 11.98 3.63 -16.03
C GLU A 11 11.34 3.52 -14.64
N PRO A 12 11.05 2.30 -14.12
CA PRO A 12 10.52 2.15 -12.78
C PRO A 12 11.49 2.84 -11.83
N ARG A 13 11.05 3.92 -11.17
CA ARG A 13 11.90 4.60 -10.18
C ARG A 13 12.29 3.55 -9.15
N GLU A 14 13.59 3.28 -9.01
CA GLU A 14 14.13 2.46 -7.93
C GLU A 14 13.67 3.14 -6.63
N ARG A 15 12.65 2.57 -5.98
CA ARG A 15 12.01 3.23 -4.84
C ARG A 15 12.99 3.19 -3.67
N MET A 16 13.19 4.40 -3.15
CA MET A 16 14.26 4.88 -2.29
C MET A 16 14.50 4.07 -1.00
N ASN A 17 15.69 4.25 -0.42
CA ASN A 17 16.08 3.61 0.83
C ASN A 17 15.53 4.39 2.02
N LEU A 18 14.44 3.89 2.62
CA LEU A 18 13.73 4.51 3.75
C LEU A 18 14.57 4.78 5.00
N LEU A 19 15.77 4.21 5.09
CA LEU A 19 16.67 4.32 6.23
C LEU A 19 17.74 5.42 6.06
N MET A 20 17.67 6.22 4.99
CA MET A 20 18.57 7.34 4.74
C MET A 20 17.97 8.64 5.31
N LEU A 21 18.64 9.25 6.30
CA LEU A 21 18.22 10.47 7.03
C LEU A 21 17.93 11.72 6.17
N ARG A 22 18.25 11.69 4.87
CA ARG A 22 18.09 12.83 3.95
C ARG A 22 17.05 12.60 2.85
N GLU A 23 16.28 11.52 2.93
CA GLU A 23 15.32 11.15 1.89
C GLU A 23 13.87 11.37 2.32
N THR A 24 13.08 11.97 1.42
CA THR A 24 11.67 12.28 1.67
C THR A 24 10.81 11.03 1.54
N SER A 25 10.19 10.61 2.63
CA SER A 25 9.21 9.51 2.64
C SER A 25 7.82 10.01 2.21
N ARG A 26 7.14 9.24 1.35
CA ARG A 26 5.79 9.53 0.87
C ARG A 26 4.77 8.67 1.61
N LEU A 27 3.97 9.34 2.42
CA LEU A 27 2.92 8.72 3.22
C LEU A 27 1.55 9.10 2.66
N GLY A 28 0.62 8.15 2.67
CA GLY A 28 -0.78 8.40 2.37
C GLY A 28 -1.69 7.76 3.42
N THR A 29 -2.93 8.23 3.48
CA THR A 29 -4.01 7.56 4.22
C THR A 29 -5.22 7.43 3.31
N TRP A 30 -5.93 6.30 3.37
CA TRP A 30 -7.14 6.08 2.60
C TRP A 30 -8.16 5.25 3.38
N ASN A 31 -9.34 5.83 3.59
CA ASN A 31 -10.53 5.09 3.96
C ASN A 31 -11.10 4.38 2.73
N VAL A 32 -10.90 3.06 2.66
CA VAL A 32 -11.31 2.24 1.50
C VAL A 32 -12.73 1.69 1.63
N ARG A 33 -13.37 1.87 2.80
CA ARG A 33 -14.68 1.34 3.23
C ARG A 33 -14.80 -0.18 3.26
N THR A 34 -14.12 -0.93 2.39
CA THR A 34 -14.03 -2.40 2.43
C THR A 34 -12.95 -2.90 1.48
N LEU A 35 -12.24 -3.97 1.86
CA LEU A 35 -11.34 -4.73 0.98
C LEU A 35 -11.86 -6.15 0.66
N TYR A 36 -13.08 -6.50 1.06
CA TYR A 36 -13.66 -7.83 0.78
C TYR A 36 -13.89 -8.13 -0.70
N PRO A 37 -14.38 -7.19 -1.55
CA PRO A 37 -14.63 -7.49 -2.95
C PRO A 37 -13.34 -7.88 -3.68
N THR A 38 -13.39 -8.98 -4.43
CA THR A 38 -12.30 -9.44 -5.28
C THR A 38 -11.89 -8.32 -6.25
N GLY A 39 -10.64 -7.87 -6.16
CA GLY A 39 -10.10 -6.81 -7.02
C GLY A 39 -9.93 -5.45 -6.33
N LYS A 40 -10.63 -5.17 -5.21
CA LYS A 40 -10.46 -3.90 -4.51
C LYS A 40 -9.04 -3.70 -3.99
N LEU A 41 -8.43 -4.78 -3.53
CA LEU A 41 -7.03 -4.79 -3.13
C LEU A 41 -6.08 -4.45 -4.30
N LYS A 42 -6.41 -4.89 -5.53
CA LYS A 42 -5.62 -4.57 -6.73
C LYS A 42 -5.72 -3.09 -7.07
N GLU A 43 -6.89 -2.47 -6.90
CA GLU A 43 -7.06 -1.03 -7.08
C GLU A 43 -6.22 -0.25 -6.08
N VAL A 44 -6.26 -0.63 -4.79
CA VAL A 44 -5.44 0.02 -3.76
C VAL A 44 -3.96 -0.11 -4.06
N ALA A 45 -3.50 -1.30 -4.46
CA ALA A 45 -2.11 -1.51 -4.87
C ALA A 45 -1.73 -0.70 -6.12
N ARG A 46 -2.66 -0.53 -7.07
CA ARG A 46 -2.45 0.32 -8.24
C ARG A 46 -2.27 1.78 -7.83
N GLU A 47 -3.17 2.34 -7.03
CA GLU A 47 -3.08 3.74 -6.59
C GLU A 47 -1.85 3.99 -5.72
N PHE A 48 -1.56 3.08 -4.78
CA PHE A 48 -0.30 3.08 -4.02
C PHE A 48 0.92 3.21 -4.94
N ASN A 49 0.89 2.49 -6.07
CA ASN A 49 1.94 2.56 -7.06
C ASN A 49 1.93 3.87 -7.86
N THR A 50 0.77 4.31 -8.36
CA THR A 50 0.57 5.55 -9.13
C THR A 50 1.07 6.78 -8.37
N TYR A 51 0.71 6.89 -7.09
CA TYR A 51 1.11 8.01 -6.23
C TYR A 51 2.53 7.87 -5.68
N LYS A 52 3.22 6.77 -5.99
CA LYS A 52 4.60 6.48 -5.55
C LYS A 52 4.73 6.57 -4.03
N LEU A 53 3.76 6.03 -3.30
CA LEU A 53 3.79 6.01 -1.84
C LEU A 53 4.83 4.99 -1.36
N ASP A 54 5.49 5.31 -0.25
CA ASP A 54 6.35 4.37 0.45
C ASP A 54 5.54 3.59 1.51
N THR A 55 4.55 4.27 2.11
CA THR A 55 3.63 3.72 3.10
C THR A 55 2.22 4.30 2.92
N LEU A 56 1.20 3.46 3.10
CA LEU A 56 -0.21 3.84 3.05
C LEU A 56 -0.94 3.27 4.27
N GLY A 57 -1.50 4.14 5.09
CA GLY A 57 -2.46 3.77 6.13
C GLY A 57 -3.84 3.54 5.50
N ILE A 58 -4.48 2.42 5.85
CA ILE A 58 -5.78 2.02 5.32
C ILE A 58 -6.76 1.92 6.49
N SER A 59 -7.90 2.60 6.41
CA SER A 59 -8.99 2.45 7.38
C SER A 59 -10.22 1.81 6.75
N GLU A 60 -11.05 1.21 7.59
CA GLU A 60 -12.24 0.45 7.19
C GLU A 60 -11.92 -0.68 6.22
N THR A 61 -10.83 -1.44 6.45
CA THR A 61 -10.47 -2.60 5.61
C THR A 61 -11.57 -3.66 5.59
N ARG A 62 -12.33 -3.72 6.69
CA ARG A 62 -13.29 -4.76 7.02
C ARG A 62 -12.68 -6.16 7.12
N TRP A 63 -11.36 -6.34 7.12
CA TRP A 63 -10.74 -7.64 7.36
C TRP A 63 -10.79 -7.99 8.86
N THR A 64 -11.05 -9.26 9.18
CA THR A 64 -11.12 -9.77 10.56
C THR A 64 -9.78 -10.34 10.99
N GLY A 65 -9.47 -10.27 12.29
CA GLY A 65 -8.21 -10.74 12.86
C GLY A 65 -7.02 -9.86 12.46
N TYR A 66 -5.82 -10.40 12.61
CA TYR A 66 -4.57 -9.72 12.28
C TYR A 66 -3.68 -10.60 11.41
N GLY A 67 -2.76 -9.98 10.68
CA GLY A 67 -1.82 -10.73 9.87
C GLY A 67 -1.01 -9.89 8.91
N ARG A 68 -0.26 -10.61 8.06
CA ARG A 68 0.61 -10.06 7.04
C ARG A 68 0.35 -10.74 5.69
N LEU A 69 0.17 -9.93 4.65
CA LEU A 69 0.04 -10.38 3.26
C LEU A 69 1.12 -9.73 2.40
N THR A 70 1.81 -10.49 1.57
CA THR A 70 2.73 -9.96 0.55
C THR A 70 2.12 -10.16 -0.83
N LEU A 71 2.00 -9.06 -1.59
CA LEU A 71 1.48 -9.10 -2.96
C LEU A 71 2.54 -9.65 -3.92
N GLY A 72 2.13 -10.20 -5.06
CA GLY A 72 3.06 -10.66 -6.10
C GLY A 72 3.95 -9.54 -6.68
N THR A 73 3.54 -8.29 -6.52
CA THR A 73 4.29 -7.07 -6.88
C THR A 73 5.34 -6.67 -5.82
N GLY A 74 5.30 -7.28 -4.63
CA GLY A 74 6.30 -7.16 -3.57
C GLY A 74 5.90 -6.25 -2.39
N GLU A 75 4.83 -5.46 -2.51
CA GLU A 75 4.28 -4.69 -1.39
C GLU A 75 3.76 -5.62 -0.30
N THR A 76 3.91 -5.18 0.95
CA THR A 76 3.45 -5.93 2.13
C THR A 76 2.33 -5.15 2.81
N ILE A 77 1.28 -5.86 3.23
CA ILE A 77 0.15 -5.31 3.95
C ILE A 77 0.12 -5.97 5.32
N LEU A 78 0.18 -5.14 6.35
CA LEU A 78 -0.18 -5.53 7.71
C LEU A 78 -1.65 -5.16 7.91
N TYR A 79 -2.42 -6.00 8.59
CA TYR A 79 -3.80 -5.67 8.93
C TYR A 79 -4.11 -6.09 10.35
N SER A 80 -5.07 -5.38 10.95
CA SER A 80 -5.62 -5.68 12.25
C SER A 80 -7.10 -5.31 12.27
N GLY A 81 -7.89 -6.17 12.88
CA GLY A 81 -9.32 -6.02 13.04
C GLY A 81 -9.87 -7.01 14.05
N HIS A 82 -11.06 -6.71 14.58
CA HIS A 82 -11.76 -7.62 15.47
C HIS A 82 -12.06 -8.97 14.81
N GLU A 83 -12.00 -10.06 15.58
CA GLU A 83 -12.39 -11.40 15.13
C GLU A 83 -13.90 -11.51 14.89
N GLU A 84 -14.68 -10.78 15.68
CA GLU A 84 -16.13 -10.71 15.56
C GLU A 84 -16.54 -10.06 14.23
N LYS A 85 -17.35 -10.79 13.46
CA LYS A 85 -17.85 -10.32 12.17
C LYS A 85 -18.72 -9.08 12.31
N ASP A 86 -19.53 -9.00 13.37
CA ASP A 86 -20.51 -7.92 13.59
C ASP A 86 -19.97 -6.76 14.45
N ALA A 87 -18.72 -6.84 14.91
CA ALA A 87 -18.06 -5.73 15.58
C ALA A 87 -17.90 -4.54 14.63
N ASN A 88 -17.85 -3.34 15.21
CA ASN A 88 -17.83 -2.07 14.49
C ASN A 88 -16.72 -2.08 13.42
N HIS A 89 -17.13 -2.09 12.14
CA HIS A 89 -16.22 -2.16 11.01
C HIS A 89 -15.28 -0.94 10.90
N ALA A 90 -15.60 0.15 11.59
CA ALA A 90 -14.80 1.36 11.67
C ALA A 90 -13.42 1.14 12.36
N GLU A 91 -13.29 0.08 13.15
CA GLU A 91 -12.09 -0.20 13.96
C GLU A 91 -11.05 -1.06 13.22
N ARG A 92 -11.33 -1.44 11.97
CA ARG A 92 -10.47 -2.33 11.18
C ARG A 92 -9.50 -1.51 10.33
N VAL A 93 -8.21 -1.77 10.48
CA VAL A 93 -7.12 -0.98 9.88
C VAL A 93 -6.13 -1.86 9.11
N GLY A 94 -5.36 -1.21 8.25
CA GLY A 94 -4.26 -1.82 7.54
C GLY A 94 -3.13 -0.84 7.26
N LEU A 95 -1.96 -1.38 6.95
CA LEU A 95 -0.76 -0.64 6.60
C LEU A 95 -0.12 -1.31 5.39
N MET A 96 -0.15 -0.64 4.24
CA MET A 96 0.54 -1.10 3.04
C MET A 96 1.92 -0.45 2.96
N LEU A 97 2.94 -1.26 2.71
CA LEU A 97 4.35 -0.91 2.77
C LEU A 97 5.03 -1.31 1.46
N PHE A 98 5.82 -0.40 0.92
CA PHE A 98 6.71 -0.75 -0.18
C PHE A 98 7.80 -1.72 0.30
N ARG A 99 8.43 -2.45 -0.63
CA ARG A 99 9.40 -3.53 -0.37
C ARG A 99 10.49 -3.12 0.63
N GLN A 100 11.01 -1.91 0.51
CA GLN A 100 12.06 -1.41 1.39
C GLN A 100 11.54 -1.03 2.78
N ALA A 101 10.30 -0.51 2.90
CA ALA A 101 9.65 -0.22 4.18
C ALA A 101 9.38 -1.50 4.96
N ALA A 102 8.94 -2.54 4.26
CA ALA A 102 8.65 -3.83 4.86
C ALA A 102 9.90 -4.50 5.48
N LYS A 103 11.11 -4.22 4.97
CA LYS A 103 12.37 -4.72 5.54
C LYS A 103 12.74 -4.05 6.87
N SER A 104 12.19 -2.87 7.13
CA SER A 104 12.44 -2.12 8.36
C SER A 104 11.48 -2.49 9.49
N LEU A 105 10.54 -3.42 9.26
CA LEU A 105 9.66 -3.93 10.31
C LEU A 105 10.47 -4.67 11.37
N LEU A 106 10.26 -4.29 12.63
CA LEU A 106 10.79 -5.01 13.78
C LEU A 106 9.78 -6.10 14.17
N GLY A 107 10.31 -7.27 14.54
CA GLY A 107 9.54 -8.43 15.01
C GLY A 107 9.58 -8.55 16.52
#